data_AF-A0A9N8CWT7-F1
#
_entry.id   AF-A0A9N8CWT7-F1
#
_cell.length_a   1.000
_cell.length_b   1.000
_cell.length_c   1.000
_cell.angle_alpha   90.00
_cell.angle_beta   90.00
_cell.angle_gamma   90.00
#
_symmetry.space_group_name_H-M   'P 1'
#
loop_
_entity.id
_entity.type
_entity.pdbx_description
1 polymer ?
#
loop_
_entity_poly.entity_id
_entity_poly.type
_entity_poly.pdbx_seq_one_letter_code
_entity_poly.pdbx_strand_id
1 'polypeptide(L)'
;MNAVIHCGNKFVISSGVFEAFDREKTTIEILNGMKINFLVKFDSKDKGSRIDTGDENGELLIEILNPYFDGGFGPTRPMLIASVDGKNVHLRFRVNLYGTQPGYYSYQITYTIYVDK
;
A
#
# COMPACT_ATOMS: atom_id res chain seq x y z
N MET A 1 -0.64 26.43 -4.61
CA MET A 1 -0.01 25.63 -5.70
C MET A 1 0.42 24.31 -5.10
N ASN A 2 -0.02 23.18 -5.65
CA ASN A 2 0.51 21.88 -5.25
C ASN A 2 1.85 21.67 -5.95
N ALA A 3 2.86 21.18 -5.22
CA ALA A 3 4.15 20.85 -5.82
C ALA A 3 4.00 19.65 -6.76
N VAL A 4 4.62 19.71 -7.94
CA VAL A 4 4.75 18.55 -8.82
C VAL A 4 6.10 17.90 -8.52
N ILE A 5 6.08 16.64 -8.09
CA ILE A 5 7.29 15.89 -7.75
C ILE A 5 7.66 14.98 -8.93
N HIS A 6 8.87 15.18 -9.47
CA HIS A 6 9.43 14.35 -10.53
C HIS A 6 10.41 13.34 -9.94
N CYS A 7 10.28 12.06 -10.29
CA CYS A 7 11.18 11.00 -9.87
C CYS A 7 11.61 10.18 -11.09
N GLY A 8 12.75 10.54 -11.69
CA GLY A 8 13.25 9.89 -12.92
C GLY A 8 12.25 10.01 -14.08
N ASN A 9 11.80 8.87 -14.61
CA ASN A 9 10.82 8.81 -15.70
C ASN A 9 9.34 8.79 -15.23
N LYS A 10 9.08 9.15 -13.97
CA LYS A 10 7.74 9.13 -13.37
C LYS A 10 7.39 10.46 -12.71
N PHE A 11 6.10 10.73 -12.56
CA PHE A 11 5.54 11.78 -11.70
C PHE A 11 4.93 11.14 -10.46
N VAL A 12 5.04 11.81 -9.31
CA VAL A 12 4.26 11.42 -8.12
C VAL A 12 2.90 12.11 -8.20
N ILE A 13 1.83 11.32 -8.20
CA ILE A 13 0.46 11.83 -8.26
C ILE A 13 -0.22 11.88 -6.89
N SER A 14 0.23 11.05 -5.96
CA SER A 14 -0.26 11.02 -4.58
C SER A 14 0.77 10.36 -3.68
N SER A 15 0.91 10.85 -2.47
CA SER A 15 1.74 10.26 -1.43
C SER A 15 1.18 10.65 -0.08
N GLY A 16 1.30 9.76 0.90
CA GLY A 16 0.78 10.04 2.22
C GLY A 16 1.18 8.98 3.22
N VAL A 17 0.69 9.19 4.43
CA VAL A 17 0.80 8.26 5.54
C VAL A 17 -0.57 8.16 6.19
N PHE A 18 -0.96 6.94 6.53
CA PHE A 18 -2.14 6.71 7.35
C PHE A 18 -1.85 5.66 8.41
N GLU A 19 -2.56 5.76 9.51
CA GLU A 19 -2.54 4.80 10.61
C GLU A 19 -3.90 4.12 10.66
N ALA A 20 -3.87 2.83 10.93
CA ALA A 20 -5.08 2.04 11.08
C ALA A 20 -4.92 1.04 12.22
N PHE A 21 -6.07 0.64 12.75
CA PHE A 21 -6.20 -0.26 13.88
C PHE A 21 -6.84 -1.56 13.40
N ASP A 22 -6.59 -2.65 14.14
CA ASP A 22 -7.43 -3.85 14.18
C ASP A 22 -7.83 -4.53 12.85
N ARG A 23 -6.86 -4.84 11.98
CA ARG A 23 -7.08 -5.62 10.73
C ARG A 23 -8.17 -5.05 9.82
N GLU A 24 -8.54 -3.79 10.02
CA GLU A 24 -9.58 -3.16 9.22
C GLU A 24 -9.06 -2.85 7.82
N LYS A 25 -9.96 -2.97 6.84
CA LYS A 25 -9.65 -2.58 5.47
C LYS A 25 -9.55 -1.06 5.40
N THR A 26 -8.40 -0.55 4.99
CA THR A 26 -8.21 0.89 4.78
C THR A 26 -8.23 1.20 3.29
N THR A 27 -9.14 2.06 2.86
CA THR A 27 -9.28 2.46 1.46
C THR A 27 -8.64 3.82 1.22
N ILE A 28 -7.79 3.91 0.20
CA ILE A 28 -7.38 5.19 -0.38
C ILE A 28 -8.05 5.36 -1.73
N GLU A 29 -8.61 6.54 -1.96
CA GLU A 29 -9.13 6.94 -3.26
C GLU A 29 -8.07 7.79 -3.98
N ILE A 30 -7.86 7.48 -5.26
CA ILE A 30 -6.83 8.09 -6.09
C ILE A 30 -7.47 8.59 -7.39
N LEU A 31 -6.66 9.04 -8.35
CA LEU A 31 -7.16 9.69 -9.57
C LEU A 31 -8.28 8.90 -10.25
N ASN A 32 -9.28 9.62 -10.76
CA ASN A 32 -10.43 9.08 -11.50
C ASN A 32 -11.28 8.07 -10.72
N GLY A 33 -11.34 8.19 -9.39
CA GLY A 33 -12.18 7.33 -8.54
C GLY A 33 -11.63 5.91 -8.36
N MET A 34 -10.40 5.64 -8.84
CA MET A 34 -9.73 4.38 -8.58
C MET A 34 -9.47 4.27 -7.08
N LYS A 35 -9.74 3.09 -6.50
CA LYS A 35 -9.57 2.83 -5.08
C LYS A 35 -8.57 1.71 -4.86
N ILE A 36 -7.74 1.88 -3.84
CA ILE A 36 -6.80 0.87 -3.37
C ILE A 36 -7.16 0.56 -1.92
N ASN A 37 -7.44 -0.71 -1.68
CA ASN A 37 -7.75 -1.24 -0.36
C ASN A 37 -6.51 -1.92 0.20
N PHE A 38 -6.08 -1.50 1.38
CA PHE A 38 -5.05 -2.17 2.16
C PHE A 38 -5.70 -3.00 3.25
N LEU A 39 -5.29 -4.26 3.36
CA LEU A 39 -5.76 -5.16 4.40
C LEU A 39 -4.56 -5.86 5.05
N VAL A 40 -4.27 -5.50 6.30
CA VAL A 40 -3.16 -6.09 7.06
C VAL A 40 -3.69 -7.24 7.91
N LYS A 41 -3.21 -8.45 7.63
CA LYS A 41 -3.62 -9.69 8.29
C LYS A 41 -2.47 -10.28 9.09
N PHE A 42 -2.86 -10.99 10.16
CA PHE A 42 -1.95 -11.79 10.95
C PHE A 42 -2.51 -13.20 11.09
N ASP A 43 -1.73 -14.18 10.64
CA ASP A 43 -2.04 -15.61 10.78
C ASP A 43 -0.89 -16.27 11.53
N SER A 44 -1.19 -16.86 12.69
CA SER A 44 -0.20 -17.56 13.51
C SER A 44 0.23 -18.91 12.94
N LYS A 45 -0.54 -19.48 12.01
CA LYS A 45 -0.22 -20.73 11.32
C LYS A 45 0.72 -20.51 10.13
N ASP A 46 0.69 -19.31 9.56
CA ASP A 46 1.59 -18.91 8.48
C ASP A 46 2.77 -18.13 9.09
N LYS A 47 4.00 -18.57 8.83
CA LYS A 47 5.19 -17.88 9.34
C LYS A 47 5.82 -16.92 8.33
N GLY A 48 5.32 -16.89 7.10
CA GLY A 48 5.86 -16.05 6.04
C GLY A 48 5.20 -14.67 5.99
N SER A 49 6.00 -13.65 5.75
CA SER A 49 5.51 -12.33 5.34
C SER A 49 5.28 -12.33 3.84
N ARG A 50 4.10 -11.90 3.38
CA ARG A 50 3.82 -11.76 1.94
C ARG A 50 2.87 -10.61 1.62
N ILE A 51 2.88 -10.22 0.35
CA ILE A 51 1.97 -9.25 -0.24
C ILE A 51 1.22 -9.98 -1.34
N ASP A 52 -0.09 -10.06 -1.22
CA ASP A 52 -0.99 -10.59 -2.23
C ASP A 52 -1.78 -9.42 -2.84
N THR A 53 -2.00 -9.46 -4.15
CA THR A 53 -2.79 -8.46 -4.86
C THR A 53 -4.00 -9.14 -5.49
N GLY A 54 -5.18 -8.55 -5.33
CA GLY A 54 -6.42 -9.06 -5.90
C GLY A 54 -7.33 -7.94 -6.39
N ASP A 55 -8.48 -8.35 -6.92
CA ASP A 55 -9.60 -7.48 -7.23
C ASP A 55 -10.73 -7.78 -6.25
N GLU A 56 -11.26 -6.75 -5.61
CA GLU A 56 -12.45 -6.85 -4.77
C GLU A 56 -13.49 -5.83 -5.27
N ASN A 57 -14.49 -6.30 -6.01
CA ASN A 57 -15.55 -5.48 -6.59
C ASN A 57 -15.04 -4.38 -7.56
N GLY A 58 -14.01 -4.67 -8.37
CA GLY A 58 -13.40 -3.69 -9.26
C GLY A 58 -12.47 -2.69 -8.57
N GLU A 59 -12.19 -2.89 -7.27
CA GLU A 59 -11.22 -2.13 -6.52
C GLU A 59 -9.96 -2.96 -6.28
N LEU A 60 -8.77 -2.35 -6.36
CA LEU A 60 -7.53 -3.06 -6.10
C LEU A 60 -7.44 -3.41 -4.61
N LEU A 61 -7.25 -4.68 -4.29
CA LEU A 61 -6.96 -5.15 -2.94
C LEU A 61 -5.48 -5.50 -2.80
N ILE A 62 -4.85 -4.97 -1.75
CA ILE A 62 -3.49 -5.27 -1.32
C ILE A 62 -3.58 -5.91 0.05
N GLU A 63 -3.42 -7.23 0.10
CA GLU A 63 -3.39 -7.98 1.33
C GLU A 63 -1.95 -8.14 1.80
N ILE A 64 -1.68 -7.71 3.03
CA ILE A 64 -0.37 -7.78 3.66
C ILE A 64 -0.46 -8.78 4.78
N LEU A 65 0.15 -9.95 4.60
CA LEU A 65 0.14 -11.00 5.61
C LEU A 65 1.43 -10.96 6.43
N ASN A 66 1.28 -10.98 7.75
CA ASN A 66 2.36 -11.13 8.73
C ASN A 66 3.56 -10.21 8.44
N PRO A 67 3.41 -8.87 8.40
CA PRO A 67 4.49 -7.94 8.06
C PRO A 67 5.53 -7.77 9.20
N TYR A 68 5.99 -8.88 9.79
CA TYR A 68 7.00 -8.90 10.84
C TYR A 68 8.39 -8.73 10.23
N PHE A 69 8.86 -7.48 10.14
CA PHE A 69 10.27 -7.19 9.86
C PHE A 69 10.68 -5.90 10.57
N ASP A 70 11.82 -5.94 11.26
CA ASP A 70 12.45 -4.73 11.82
C ASP A 70 12.82 -3.80 10.65
N GLY A 71 12.17 -2.63 10.58
CA GLY A 71 12.45 -1.59 9.57
C GLY A 71 11.42 -1.41 8.46
N GLY A 72 10.27 -2.08 8.53
CA GLY A 72 9.11 -1.80 7.68
C GLY A 72 8.97 -2.71 6.46
N PHE A 73 7.81 -3.34 6.33
CA PHE A 73 7.49 -4.33 5.31
C PHE A 73 6.84 -3.70 4.08
N GLY A 74 7.20 -4.14 2.88
CA GLY A 74 6.62 -3.61 1.65
C GLY A 74 7.41 -4.02 0.41
N PRO A 75 6.91 -3.71 -0.80
CA PRO A 75 7.59 -4.08 -2.02
C PRO A 75 8.93 -3.35 -2.16
N THR A 76 9.95 -4.07 -2.65
CA THR A 76 11.30 -3.52 -2.86
C THR A 76 11.34 -2.50 -4.01
N ARG A 77 10.43 -2.63 -4.96
CA ARG A 77 10.23 -1.72 -6.11
C ARG A 77 8.76 -1.32 -6.21
N PRO A 78 8.43 -0.14 -6.78
CA PRO A 78 7.04 0.18 -7.08
C PRO A 78 6.39 -0.92 -7.93
N MET A 79 5.20 -1.36 -7.53
CA MET A 79 4.42 -2.38 -8.23
C MET A 79 3.50 -1.70 -9.24
N LEU A 80 3.37 -2.27 -10.44
CA LEU A 80 2.36 -1.84 -11.40
C LEU A 80 0.98 -2.20 -10.85
N ILE A 81 0.08 -1.23 -10.75
CA ILE A 81 -1.26 -1.43 -10.18
C ILE A 81 -2.40 -1.15 -11.16
N ALA A 82 -2.16 -0.34 -12.19
CA ALA A 82 -3.15 -0.03 -13.22
C ALA A 82 -2.48 0.55 -14.46
N SER A 83 -3.26 0.67 -15.54
CA SER A 83 -2.95 1.53 -16.70
C SER A 83 -4.14 2.46 -16.93
N VAL A 84 -3.88 3.77 -16.94
CA VAL A 84 -4.89 4.84 -17.11
C VAL A 84 -4.44 5.72 -18.26
N ASP A 85 -5.28 5.87 -19.29
CA ASP A 85 -5.01 6.65 -20.49
C ASP A 85 -3.67 6.28 -21.18
N GLY A 86 -3.35 4.98 -21.20
CA GLY A 86 -2.11 4.46 -21.79
C GLY A 86 -0.86 4.68 -20.92
N LYS A 87 -1.01 5.23 -19.71
CA LYS A 87 0.08 5.43 -18.75
C LYS A 87 -0.04 4.45 -17.59
N ASN A 88 1.08 3.82 -17.26
CA ASN A 88 1.14 2.91 -16.14
C ASN A 88 1.11 3.67 -14.81
N VAL A 89 0.31 3.18 -13.88
CA VAL A 89 0.23 3.65 -12.50
C VAL A 89 0.96 2.64 -11.61
N HIS A 90 1.90 3.12 -10.82
CA HIS A 90 2.71 2.30 -9.93
C HIS A 90 2.49 2.70 -8.48
N LEU A 91 2.51 1.75 -7.56
CA LEU A 91 2.40 1.97 -6.13
C LEU A 91 3.64 1.44 -5.42
N ARG A 92 4.18 2.25 -4.51
CA ARG A 92 5.12 1.80 -3.48
C ARG A 92 4.50 2.08 -2.12
N PHE A 93 4.64 1.14 -1.19
CA PHE A 93 4.24 1.35 0.18
C PHE A 93 5.22 0.69 1.17
N ARG A 94 5.14 1.11 2.43
CA ARG A 94 5.82 0.51 3.57
C ARG A 94 4.85 0.45 4.74
N VAL A 95 4.81 -0.69 5.42
CA VAL A 95 3.99 -0.98 6.58
C VAL A 95 4.93 -1.04 7.78
N ASN A 96 4.69 -0.17 8.76
CA ASN A 96 5.35 -0.21 10.06
C ASN A 96 4.33 -0.69 11.08
N LEU A 97 4.70 -1.69 11.86
CA LEU A 97 3.86 -2.17 12.96
C LEU A 97 4.18 -1.37 14.23
N TYR A 98 3.12 -0.99 14.95
CA TYR A 98 3.21 -0.34 16.24
C TYR A 98 2.49 -1.19 17.28
N GLY A 99 3.16 -1.41 18.41
CA GLY A 99 2.70 -2.29 19.48
C GLY A 99 3.54 -3.56 19.58
N THR A 100 3.87 -3.96 20.80
CA THR A 100 4.70 -5.13 21.11
C THR A 100 3.88 -6.31 21.64
N GLN A 101 2.56 -6.14 21.79
CA GLN A 101 1.69 -7.14 22.39
C GLN A 101 0.99 -8.00 21.32
N PRO A 102 0.96 -9.33 21.50
CA PRO A 102 0.21 -10.21 20.61
C PRO A 102 -1.29 -9.89 20.63
N GLY A 103 -1.87 -9.57 19.48
CA GLY A 103 -3.31 -9.46 19.31
C GLY A 103 -3.87 -8.05 19.12
N TYR A 104 -3.08 -7.00 19.39
CA TYR A 104 -3.44 -5.61 19.09
C TYR A 104 -2.31 -4.94 18.32
N TYR A 105 -2.45 -4.89 17.00
CA TYR A 105 -1.47 -4.25 16.14
C TYR A 105 -2.13 -3.04 15.50
N SER A 106 -1.73 -1.86 15.96
CA SER A 106 -1.80 -0.67 15.12
C SER A 106 -0.71 -0.75 14.06
N TYR A 107 -0.97 -0.22 12.88
CA TYR A 107 0.03 -0.14 11.83
C TYR A 107 -0.06 1.18 11.11
N GLN A 108 1.06 1.57 10.53
CA GLN A 108 1.17 2.75 9.70
C GLN A 108 1.59 2.33 8.30
N ILE A 109 0.88 2.84 7.29
CA ILE A 109 1.23 2.67 5.89
C ILE A 109 1.67 4.01 5.34
N THR A 110 2.94 4.07 4.91
CA THR A 110 3.44 5.16 4.08
C THR A 110 3.37 4.71 2.62
N TYR A 111 2.78 5.52 1.74
CA TYR A 111 2.61 5.17 0.34
C TYR A 111 3.03 6.29 -0.62
N THR A 112 3.34 5.91 -1.85
CA THR A 112 3.61 6.81 -2.96
C THR A 112 3.12 6.18 -4.25
N ILE A 113 2.38 6.96 -5.03
CA ILE A 113 1.78 6.55 -6.30
C ILE A 113 2.43 7.36 -7.41
N TYR A 114 2.92 6.63 -8.40
CA TYR A 114 3.65 7.15 -9.53
C TYR A 114 2.85 6.92 -10.80
N VAL A 115 3.01 7.81 -11.77
CA VAL A 115 2.54 7.61 -13.14
C VAL A 115 3.72 7.79 -14.10
N ASP A 116 3.83 6.89 -15.08
CA ASP A 116 4.84 7.01 -16.14
C ASP A 116 4.62 8.29 -16.97
N LYS A 117 5.73 8.89 -17.44
CA LYS A 117 5.70 10.12 -18.25
C LYS A 117 4.94 9.95 -19.56
#